data_AF-A0A3D5MVU4-F1
#
_entry.id   AF-A0A3D5MVU4-F1
#
_cell.length_a   1.000
_cell.length_b   1.000
_cell.length_c   1.000
_cell.angle_alpha   90.00
_cell.angle_beta   90.00
_cell.angle_gamma   90.00
#
_symmetry.space_group_name_H-M   'P 1'
#
loop_
_entity.id
_entity.type
_entity.pdbx_description
1 polymer ?
#
loop_
_entity_poly.entity_id
_entity_poly.type
_entity_poly.pdbx_seq_one_letter_code
_entity_poly.pdbx_strand_id
1 'polypeptide(L)' 'MGISVGRLREDTIFDYKFVGLSHNTLRGAAGGGVLSAEYLTACGYITAK' A
#
# COMPACT_ATOMS: atom_id res chain seq x y z
N MET A 1 8.04 -0.22 -0.29
CA MET A 1 7.08 -1.17 -0.90
C MET A 1 6.07 -0.42 -1.76
N GLY A 2 6.22 -0.46 -3.08
CA GLY A 2 5.34 0.26 -4.02
C GLY A 2 4.20 -0.61 -4.56
N ILE A 3 3.29 0.05 -5.28
CA ILE A 3 2.28 -0.56 -6.15
C ILE A 3 2.56 -0.05 -7.56
N SER A 4 2.37 -0.90 -8.57
CA SER A 4 2.48 -0.49 -9.98
C SER A 4 1.09 -0.16 -10.51
N VAL A 5 0.96 1.01 -11.14
CA VAL A 5 -0.27 1.46 -11.81
C VAL A 5 0.01 1.61 -13.30
N GLY A 6 -0.89 1.09 -14.14
CA GLY A 6 -0.77 1.17 -15.59
C GLY A 6 -2.12 1.36 -16.27
N ARG A 7 -2.07 1.67 -17.57
CA ARG A 7 -3.26 1.88 -18.43
C ARG A 7 -4.22 2.98 -17.92
N LEU A 8 -3.69 4.01 -17.27
CA LEU A 8 -4.47 5.18 -16.86
C LEU A 8 -5.04 5.88 -18.11
N ARG A 9 -6.36 6.05 -18.14
CA ARG A 9 -7.11 6.69 -19.23
C ARG A 9 -8.49 7.12 -18.75
N GLU A 10 -9.13 8.02 -19.47
CA GLU A 10 -10.52 8.41 -19.22
C GLU A 10 -11.46 7.20 -19.32
N ASP A 11 -12.54 7.23 -18.56
CA ASP A 11 -13.59 6.23 -18.59
C ASP A 11 -14.91 6.80 -19.15
N THR A 12 -15.80 5.93 -19.58
CA THR A 12 -17.11 6.31 -20.13
C THR A 12 -18.19 6.43 -19.07
N ILE A 13 -17.94 5.91 -17.86
CA ILE A 13 -18.87 5.93 -16.72
C ILE A 13 -18.32 6.81 -15.60
N PHE A 14 -17.03 6.65 -15.29
CA PHE A 14 -16.30 7.43 -14.29
C PHE A 14 -15.28 8.38 -14.93
N ASP A 15 -14.53 9.14 -14.12
CA ASP A 15 -13.51 10.06 -14.62
C ASP A 15 -12.32 9.33 -15.26
N TYR A 16 -11.78 8.32 -14.57
CA TYR A 16 -10.61 7.57 -15.01
C TYR A 16 -10.70 6.08 -14.67
N LYS A 17 -10.05 5.25 -15.49
CA LYS A 17 -9.81 3.83 -15.21
C LYS A 17 -8.34 3.45 -15.41
N PHE A 18 -7.88 2.49 -14.63
CA PHE A 18 -6.51 1.98 -14.67
C PHE A 18 -6.46 0.51 -14.21
N VAL A 19 -5.27 -0.09 -14.27
CA VAL A 19 -4.96 -1.42 -13.71
C VAL A 19 -3.91 -1.26 -12.62
N GLY A 20 -4.16 -1.82 -11.44
CA GLY A 20 -3.22 -1.85 -10.32
C GLY A 20 -2.66 -3.25 -10.11
N LEU A 21 -1.35 -3.34 -9.88
CA LEU A 21 -0.65 -4.58 -9.49
C LEU A 21 0.08 -4.37 -8.16
N SER A 22 -0.20 -5.24 -7.20
CA SER A 22 0.50 -5.27 -5.91
C SER A 22 1.04 -6.68 -5.63
N HIS A 23 2.12 -6.73 -4.85
CA HIS A 23 2.61 -8.00 -4.30
C HIS A 23 1.79 -8.35 -3.05
N ASN A 24 1.01 -9.42 -3.10
CA ASN A 24 0.05 -9.77 -2.07
C ASN A 24 0.70 -10.18 -0.73
N THR A 25 1.75 -11.00 -0.72
CA THR A 25 2.40 -11.42 0.55
C THR A 25 3.29 -10.34 1.16
N LEU A 26 3.83 -9.44 0.34
CA LEU A 26 4.72 -8.36 0.79
C LEU A 26 3.90 -7.11 1.12
N ARG A 27 3.37 -6.40 0.12
CA ARG A 27 2.60 -5.16 0.38
C ARG A 27 1.24 -5.45 1.00
N GLY A 28 0.56 -6.52 0.57
CA GLY A 28 -0.80 -6.84 1.00
C GLY A 28 -0.91 -7.58 2.33
N ALA A 29 0.19 -8.10 2.88
CA ALA A 29 0.20 -8.87 4.12
C ALA A 29 1.40 -8.49 5.01
N ALA A 30 2.45 -9.30 5.03
CA ALA A 30 3.51 -9.22 6.05
C ALA A 30 4.26 -7.88 6.01
N GLY A 31 4.68 -7.42 4.84
CA GLY A 31 5.37 -6.14 4.69
C GLY A 31 4.49 -4.95 5.07
N GLY A 32 3.18 -4.99 4.79
CA GLY A 32 2.23 -4.00 5.28
C GLY A 32 2.15 -3.95 6.81
N GLY A 33 2.14 -5.11 7.46
CA GLY A 33 2.20 -5.23 8.92
C GLY A 33 3.49 -4.65 9.51
N VAL A 34 4.64 -4.92 8.90
CA VAL A 34 5.93 -4.35 9.32
C VAL A 34 5.92 -2.82 9.20
N LEU A 35 5.46 -2.27 8.08
CA LEU A 35 5.39 -0.81 7.91
C LEU A 35 4.47 -0.14 8.93
N SER A 36 3.35 -0.78 9.30
CA SER A 36 2.50 -0.30 10.39
C SER A 36 3.22 -0.33 11.74
N ALA A 37 3.99 -1.38 12.04
CA ALA A 37 4.77 -1.47 13.28
C ALA A 37 5.90 -0.43 13.35
N GLU A 38 6.59 -0.18 12.22
CA GLU A 38 7.59 0.89 12.08
C GLU A 38 6.95 2.25 12.40
N TYR A 39 5.79 2.55 11.82
CA TYR A 39 5.04 3.79 12.09
C TYR A 39 4.64 3.92 13.57
N LEU A 40 4.05 2.87 14.15
CA LEU A 40 3.64 2.88 15.56
C LEU A 40 4.83 3.09 16.51
N THR A 41 5.99 2.54 16.17
CA THR A 41 7.23 2.78 16.92
C THR A 41 7.68 4.24 16.79
N ALA A 42 7.67 4.79 15.57
CA ALA A 42 8.03 6.20 15.31
C ALA A 42 7.09 7.19 16.03
N CYS A 43 5.81 6.86 16.18
CA CYS A 43 4.85 7.65 16.95
C CYS A 43 4.93 7.43 18.48
N GLY A 44 5.79 6.54 18.96
CA GLY A 44 5.93 6.23 20.38
C GLY A 44 4.81 5.37 20.97
N TYR A 45 3.98 4.73 20.13
CA TYR A 45 2.94 3.80 20.59
C TYR A 45 3.49 2.41 20.91
N ILE A 46 4.60 2.02 20.29
CA ILE A 46 5.35 0.79 20.60
C ILE A 46 6.70 1.20 21.16
N THR A 47 7.03 0.71 22.35
CA THR A 47 8.32 0.94 23.01
C THR A 47 8.99 -0.39 23.34
N ALA A 48 10.32 -0.36 23.46
CA ALA A 48 11.06 -1.50 23.97
C ALA A 48 10.62 -1.79 25.41
N LYS A 49 10.63 -3.08 25.77
CA LYS A 49 10.25 -3.55 27.09
C LYS A 49 11.32 -3.27 28.13
#